data_AF-A0AAJ7RVI1-F1
#
_entry.id   AF-A0AAJ7RVI1-F1
#
_cell.length_a   1.000
_cell.length_b   1.000
_cell.length_c   1.000
_cell.angle_alpha   90.00
_cell.angle_beta   90.00
_cell.angle_gamma   90.00
#
_symmetry.space_group_name_H-M   'P 1'
#
loop_
_entity.id
_entity.type
_entity.pdbx_description
1 polymer ?
#
loop_
_entity_poly.entity_id
_entity_poly.type
_entity_poly.pdbx_seq_one_letter_code
_entity_poly.pdbx_strand_id
1 'polypeptide(L)'
;MEEIISQIQTAIFHLATQTGNNFRRKHFNILHKPSKKNISRKERKALLSLRKHDKISILSADKGNGTVIMDKEEYANKINAMLNNSYTYKKIKKDPTTGMGKKTIKLIKEANFPP
;
A
#
# COMPACT_ATOMS: atom_id res chain seq x y z
N MET A 1 -19.65 5.48 -25.44
CA MET A 1 -18.58 4.77 -24.70
C MET A 1 -19.18 4.00 -23.52
N GLU A 2 -19.96 4.67 -22.66
CA GLU A 2 -20.71 4.05 -21.57
C GLU A 2 -21.63 2.89 -22.00
N GLU A 3 -22.31 3.04 -23.14
CA GLU A 3 -23.20 2.00 -23.67
C GLU A 3 -22.46 0.70 -24.06
N ILE A 4 -21.27 0.85 -24.66
CA ILE A 4 -20.40 -0.28 -25.02
C ILE A 4 -19.88 -0.97 -23.75
N ILE A 5 -19.50 -0.18 -22.73
CA ILE A 5 -19.05 -0.69 -21.43
C ILE A 5 -20.19 -1.46 -20.75
N SER A 6 -21.42 -0.94 -20.77
CA SER A 6 -22.60 -1.58 -20.20
C SER A 6 -22.91 -2.92 -20.87
N GLN A 7 -22.95 -2.96 -22.20
CA GLN A 7 -23.20 -4.19 -22.96
C GLN A 7 -22.16 -5.27 -22.67
N ILE A 8 -20.88 -4.89 -22.58
CA ILE A 8 -19.78 -5.82 -22.28
C ILE A 8 -19.80 -6.29 -20.84
N GLN A 9 -20.18 -5.43 -19.87
CA GLN A 9 -20.34 -5.85 -18.48
C GLN A 9 -21.46 -6.85 -18.31
N THR A 10 -22.60 -6.64 -18.98
CA THR A 10 -23.73 -7.57 -19.00
C THR A 10 -23.33 -8.91 -19.60
N ALA A 11 -22.60 -8.93 -20.71
CA ALA A 11 -22.12 -10.16 -21.34
C ALA A 11 -21.11 -10.93 -20.49
N ILE A 12 -20.25 -10.23 -19.74
CA ILE A 12 -19.21 -10.82 -18.88
C ILE A 12 -19.77 -11.27 -17.53
N PHE A 13 -20.92 -10.75 -17.10
CA PHE A 13 -21.51 -11.03 -15.78
C PHE A 13 -21.70 -12.53 -15.50
N HIS A 14 -22.02 -13.31 -16.52
CA HIS A 14 -22.25 -14.76 -16.41
C HIS A 14 -20.99 -15.61 -16.53
N LEU A 15 -19.81 -15.01 -16.81
CA LEU A 15 -18.55 -15.73 -16.94
C LEU A 15 -17.88 -15.94 -15.57
N ALA A 16 -17.06 -16.99 -15.48
CA ALA A 16 -16.18 -17.20 -14.33
C ALA A 16 -15.30 -15.96 -14.08
N THR A 17 -15.10 -15.61 -12.80
CA THR A 17 -14.46 -14.35 -12.36
C THR A 17 -13.13 -14.07 -13.03
N GLN A 18 -12.29 -15.11 -13.22
CA GLN A 18 -10.99 -14.96 -13.88
C GLN A 18 -11.12 -14.62 -15.37
N THR A 19 -12.00 -15.32 -16.09
CA THR A 19 -12.27 -15.08 -17.51
C THR A 19 -12.87 -13.69 -17.72
N GLY A 20 -13.82 -13.31 -16.86
CA GLY A 20 -14.44 -11.99 -16.92
C GLY A 20 -13.47 -10.85 -16.63
N ASN A 21 -12.59 -11.00 -15.63
CA ASN A 21 -11.57 -10.00 -15.33
C ASN A 21 -10.53 -9.85 -16.45
N ASN A 22 -10.16 -10.95 -17.11
CA ASN A 22 -9.29 -10.92 -18.29
C ASN A 22 -9.92 -10.13 -19.44
N PHE A 23 -11.21 -10.35 -19.71
CA PHE A 23 -11.96 -9.60 -20.72
C PHE A 23 -12.10 -8.12 -20.37
N ARG A 24 -12.45 -7.79 -19.12
CA ARG A 24 -12.50 -6.41 -18.62
C ARG A 24 -11.18 -5.70 -18.87
N ARG A 25 -10.05 -6.33 -18.54
CA ARG A 25 -8.71 -5.76 -18.74
C ARG A 25 -8.39 -5.54 -20.22
N LYS A 26 -8.67 -6.53 -21.08
CA LYS A 26 -8.42 -6.42 -22.53
C LYS A 26 -9.24 -5.30 -23.16
N HIS A 27 -10.55 -5.28 -22.87
CA HIS A 27 -11.45 -4.27 -23.40
C HIS A 27 -11.11 -2.86 -22.91
N PHE A 28 -10.79 -2.71 -21.62
CA PHE A 28 -10.32 -1.44 -21.06
C PHE A 28 -9.10 -0.91 -21.83
N ASN A 29 -8.12 -1.75 -22.13
CA ASN A 29 -6.93 -1.34 -22.88
C ASN A 29 -7.21 -0.96 -24.36
N ILE A 30 -8.30 -1.47 -24.94
CA ILE A 30 -8.72 -1.16 -26.31
C ILE A 30 -9.45 0.19 -26.35
N LEU A 31 -10.41 0.40 -25.44
CA LEU A 31 -11.18 1.65 -25.38
C LEU A 31 -10.38 2.81 -24.80
N HIS A 32 -9.59 2.55 -23.77
CA HIS A 32 -8.74 3.54 -23.15
C HIS A 32 -7.33 3.41 -23.70
N LYS A 33 -6.95 4.35 -24.57
CA LYS A 33 -5.56 4.49 -24.95
C LYS A 33 -4.72 4.70 -23.69
N PRO A 34 -3.60 3.97 -23.52
CA PRO A 34 -2.72 4.22 -22.40
C PRO A 34 -2.28 5.69 -22.43
N SER A 35 -2.38 6.35 -21.28
CA SER A 35 -1.92 7.73 -21.15
C SER A 35 -0.44 7.81 -21.55
N LYS A 36 -0.07 8.91 -22.21
CA LYS A 36 1.34 9.18 -22.49
C LYS A 36 2.07 9.16 -21.15
N LYS A 37 3.26 8.56 -21.12
CA LYS A 37 4.07 8.51 -19.90
C LYS A 37 4.28 9.93 -19.40
N ASN A 38 3.89 10.19 -18.16
CA ASN A 38 4.01 11.52 -17.53
C ASN A 38 5.46 11.88 -17.18
N ILE A 39 6.42 10.98 -17.42
CA ILE A 39 7.85 11.19 -17.15
C ILE A 39 8.69 10.84 -18.37
N SER A 40 9.73 11.63 -18.58
CA SER A 40 10.74 11.44 -19.61
C SER A 40 11.65 10.23 -19.31
N ARG A 41 12.43 9.82 -20.32
CA ARG A 41 13.44 8.75 -20.14
C ARG A 41 14.53 9.13 -19.13
N LYS A 42 14.92 10.42 -19.10
CA LYS A 42 15.94 10.94 -18.19
C LYS A 42 15.46 10.86 -16.74
N GLU A 43 14.24 11.32 -16.47
CA GLU A 43 13.61 11.26 -15.14
C GLU A 43 13.43 9.81 -14.69
N ARG A 44 12.95 8.92 -15.57
CA ARG A 44 12.85 7.49 -15.24
C ARG A 44 14.21 6.88 -14.87
N LYS A 45 15.29 7.24 -15.58
CA LYS A 45 16.64 6.77 -15.25
C LYS A 45 17.12 7.32 -13.91
N ALA A 46 16.85 8.60 -13.63
CA ALA A 46 17.15 9.22 -12.34
C ALA A 46 16.42 8.51 -11.19
N LEU A 47 15.11 8.23 -11.33
CA LEU A 47 14.34 7.48 -10.34
C LEU A 47 14.86 6.06 -10.10
N LEU A 48 15.27 5.37 -11.18
CA LEU A 48 15.88 4.04 -11.05
C LEU A 48 17.24 4.08 -10.36
N SER A 49 18.03 5.12 -10.59
CA SER A 49 19.29 5.36 -9.87
C SER A 49 19.04 5.67 -8.40
N LEU A 50 18.06 6.53 -8.12
CA LEU A 50 17.67 6.92 -6.77
C LEU A 50 17.19 5.72 -5.96
N ARG A 51 16.39 4.83 -6.56
CA ARG A 51 15.93 3.58 -5.91
C ARG A 51 17.07 2.63 -5.53
N LYS A 52 18.22 2.68 -6.22
CA LYS A 52 19.40 1.86 -5.90
C LYS A 52 20.29 2.46 -4.81
N HIS A 53 19.96 3.67 -4.34
CA HIS A 53 20.78 4.35 -3.36
C HIS A 53 20.48 3.80 -1.96
N ASP A 54 21.38 2.97 -1.44
CA ASP A 54 21.11 2.22 -0.19
C ASP A 54 21.01 3.07 1.07
N LYS A 55 21.47 4.32 1.05
CA LYS A 55 21.38 5.22 2.22
C LYS A 55 20.00 5.84 2.41
N ILE A 56 19.15 5.84 1.38
CA ILE A 56 17.81 6.44 1.45
C ILE A 56 16.74 5.35 1.46
N SER A 57 15.66 5.61 2.18
CA SER A 57 14.45 4.79 2.20
C SER A 57 13.34 5.55 1.50
N ILE A 58 12.74 4.94 0.49
CA ILE A 58 11.62 5.50 -0.27
C ILE A 58 10.43 4.58 -0.07
N LEU A 59 9.39 5.08 0.61
CA LEU A 59 8.21 4.31 0.99
C LEU A 59 6.94 5.05 0.59
N SER A 60 5.86 4.33 0.32
CA SER A 60 4.53 4.94 0.27
C SER A 60 4.19 5.51 1.64
N ALA A 61 3.68 6.74 1.66
CA ALA A 61 3.16 7.30 2.89
C ALA A 61 1.92 6.52 3.34
N ASP A 62 1.74 6.38 4.65
CA ASP A 62 0.55 5.76 5.25
C ASP A 62 -0.74 6.53 4.89
N LYS A 63 -0.63 7.84 4.66
CA LYS A 63 -1.76 8.73 4.38
C LYS A 63 -1.53 9.58 3.13
N GLY A 64 -2.64 9.91 2.45
CA GLY A 64 -2.68 10.96 1.43
C GLY A 64 -2.04 10.62 0.08
N ASN A 65 -1.86 9.34 -0.25
CA ASN A 65 -1.20 8.91 -1.50
C ASN A 65 0.19 9.55 -1.71
N GLY A 66 0.86 9.89 -0.61
CA GLY A 66 2.17 10.53 -0.63
C GLY A 66 3.31 9.53 -0.76
N THR A 67 4.53 10.04 -0.94
CA THR A 67 5.78 9.26 -0.87
C THR A 67 6.68 9.87 0.20
N VAL A 68 7.21 9.03 1.06
CA VAL A 68 8.15 9.40 2.11
C VAL A 68 9.56 9.06 1.64
N ILE A 69 10.47 10.03 1.74
CA ILE A 69 11.90 9.86 1.48
C ILE A 69 12.63 10.20 2.78
N MET A 70 13.43 9.27 3.29
CA MET A 70 14.20 9.46 4.52
C MET A 70 15.62 8.94 4.36
N ASP A 71 16.58 9.63 4.98
CA ASP A 71 17.90 9.08 5.21
C ASP A 71 17.83 7.99 6.29
N LYS A 72 18.46 6.83 6.04
CA LYS A 72 18.37 5.68 6.94
C LYS A 72 19.17 5.89 8.22
N GLU A 73 20.32 6.55 8.15
CA GLU A 73 21.19 6.77 9.30
C GLU A 73 20.56 7.80 10.24
N GLU A 74 20.09 8.91 9.69
CA GLU A 74 19.38 9.94 10.46
C GLU A 74 18.13 9.35 11.13
N TYR A 75 17.34 8.56 10.40
CA TYR A 75 16.17 7.89 10.94
C TYR A 75 16.53 6.96 12.12
N ALA A 76 17.55 6.10 11.95
CA ALA A 76 17.98 5.19 13.00
C ALA A 76 18.45 5.96 14.25
N ASN A 77 19.23 7.02 14.07
CA ASN A 77 19.73 7.85 15.17
C ASN A 77 18.59 8.52 15.93
N LYS A 78 17.61 9.11 15.22
CA LYS A 78 16.43 9.73 15.83
C LYS A 78 15.59 8.73 16.61
N ILE A 79 15.31 7.56 16.04
CA ILE A 79 14.52 6.51 16.70
C ILE A 79 15.23 6.02 17.96
N ASN A 80 16.54 5.77 17.89
CA ASN A 80 17.32 5.35 19.06
C ASN A 80 17.31 6.43 20.15
N ALA A 81 17.49 7.71 19.80
CA ALA A 81 17.42 8.81 20.74
C ALA A 81 16.04 8.90 21.42
N MET A 82 14.96 8.72 20.66
CA MET A 82 13.59 8.71 21.21
C MET A 82 13.36 7.52 22.14
N LEU A 83 13.71 6.30 21.71
CA LEU A 83 13.45 5.08 22.50
C LEU A 83 14.30 4.97 23.76
N ASN A 84 15.48 5.60 23.78
CA ASN A 84 16.33 5.67 24.96
C ASN A 84 15.84 6.67 26.01
N ASN A 85 14.84 7.50 25.69
CA ASN A 85 14.25 8.43 26.65
C ASN A 85 13.35 7.68 27.65
N SER A 86 13.88 7.43 28.84
CA SER A 86 13.17 6.74 29.94
C SER A 86 12.05 7.56 30.58
N TYR A 87 11.96 8.86 30.30
CA TYR A 87 10.83 9.69 30.73
C TYR A 87 9.57 9.38 29.90
N THR A 88 9.72 9.13 28.60
CA THR A 88 8.59 8.90 27.68
C THR A 88 8.33 7.43 27.40
N TYR A 89 9.39 6.60 27.31
CA TYR A 89 9.29 5.20 26.92
C TYR A 89 9.80 4.26 28.02
N LYS A 90 9.14 3.12 28.18
CA LYS A 90 9.53 2.06 29.13
C LYS A 90 9.78 0.75 28.40
N LYS A 91 10.96 0.15 28.64
CA LYS A 91 11.30 -1.16 28.10
C LYS A 91 10.47 -2.25 28.77
N ILE A 92 9.83 -3.09 27.96
CA ILE A 92 9.04 -4.24 28.41
C ILE A 92 9.81 -5.54 28.18
N LYS A 93 9.59 -6.54 29.03
CA LYS A 93 10.34 -7.82 29.03
C LYS A 93 9.94 -8.78 27.89
N LYS A 94 8.69 -8.68 27.42
CA LYS A 94 8.11 -9.58 26.43
C LYS A 94 7.18 -8.79 25.51
N ASP A 95 7.15 -9.17 24.24
CA ASP A 95 6.20 -8.63 23.27
C ASP A 95 4.74 -8.95 23.69
N PRO A 96 3.92 -7.92 23.97
CA PRO A 96 2.53 -8.10 24.40
C PRO A 96 1.58 -8.31 23.23
N THR A 97 2.02 -8.16 21.98
CA THR A 97 1.17 -8.13 20.76
C THR A 97 0.23 -9.33 20.68
N THR A 98 0.75 -10.53 20.93
CA THR A 98 -0.03 -11.77 20.90
C THR A 98 -1.09 -11.83 22.01
N GLY A 99 -0.76 -11.39 23.22
CA GLY A 99 -1.68 -11.34 24.35
C GLY A 99 -2.78 -10.31 24.14
N MET A 100 -2.40 -9.12 23.67
CA MET A 100 -3.32 -8.04 23.34
C MET A 100 -4.27 -8.46 22.22
N GLY A 101 -3.76 -9.09 21.15
CA GLY A 101 -4.57 -9.59 20.04
C GLY A 101 -5.64 -10.58 20.49
N LYS A 102 -5.27 -11.57 21.32
CA LYS A 102 -6.23 -12.53 21.89
C LYS A 102 -7.32 -11.84 22.72
N LYS A 103 -6.93 -10.86 23.55
CA LYS A 103 -7.87 -10.09 24.37
C LYS A 103 -8.83 -9.27 23.50
N THR A 104 -8.31 -8.59 22.48
CA THR A 104 -9.13 -7.81 21.55
C THR A 104 -10.13 -8.70 20.80
N ILE A 105 -9.71 -9.85 20.28
CA ILE A 105 -10.61 -10.80 19.60
C ILE A 105 -11.70 -11.29 20.56
N LYS A 106 -11.36 -11.57 21.83
CA LYS A 106 -12.33 -11.98 22.85
C LYS A 106 -13.39 -10.89 23.07
N LEU A 107 -12.96 -9.64 23.26
CA LEU A 107 -13.86 -8.50 23.47
C LEU A 107 -14.74 -8.22 22.25
N ILE A 108 -14.21 -8.34 21.03
CA ILE A 108 -15.00 -8.15 19.79
C ILE A 108 -16.11 -9.20 19.69
N LYS A 109 -15.81 -10.46 20.04
CA LYS A 109 -16.81 -11.53 20.07
C LYS A 109 -17.89 -11.30 21.12
N GLU A 110 -17.50 -10.84 22.31
CA GLU A 110 -18.44 -10.51 23.39
C GLU A 110 -19.33 -9.31 23.04
N ALA A 111 -18.82 -8.36 22.26
CA ALA A 111 -19.55 -7.16 21.84
C ALA A 111 -20.48 -7.38 20.62
N ASN A 112 -20.54 -8.60 20.06
CA ASN A 112 -21.43 -8.95 18.93
C ASN A 112 -21.35 -7.98 17.73
N PHE A 113 -20.16 -7.46 17.40
CA PHE A 113 -20.01 -6.65 16.20
C PHE A 113 -20.30 -7.48 14.94
N PRO A 114 -21.08 -6.95 13.98
CA PRO A 114 -21.32 -7.63 12.72
C PRO A 114 -19.98 -7.79 11.94
N PRO A 115 -19.87 -8.86 11.13
CA PRO A 115 -18.69 -9.12 10.31
C PRO A 115 -18.45 -8.04 9.24
#